data_AF-A0A0G3WGZ0-F1
#
_entry.id   AF-A0A0G3WGZ0-F1
#
_cell.length_a   1.000
_cell.length_b   1.000
_cell.length_c   1.000
_cell.angle_alpha   90.00
_cell.angle_beta   90.00
_cell.angle_gamma   90.00
#
_symmetry.space_group_name_H-M   'P 1'
#
loop_
_entity.id
_entity.type
_entity.pdbx_description
1 polymer ?
#
loop_
_entity_poly.entity_id
_entity_poly.type
_entity_poly.pdbx_seq_one_letter_code
_entity_poly.pdbx_strand_id
1 'polypeptide(L)'
;MANAYGKVFGWDVPINIDDMDELSLAGVVSFVNEQWQETKEENKQVVDTQKIAALTAIKIAKELLKLKGLQTNISDNYERKIKELIKQLDEAEISG
;
A
#
# COMPACT_ATOMS: atom_id res chain seq x y z
N MET A 1 0.87 -24.36 -8.04
CA MET A 1 0.24 -23.04 -7.95
C MET A 1 -1.12 -23.23 -7.35
N ALA A 2 -1.33 -22.72 -6.14
CA ALA A 2 -2.65 -22.73 -5.52
C ALA A 2 -3.40 -21.49 -6.04
N ASN A 3 -4.63 -21.70 -6.54
CA ASN A 3 -5.49 -20.62 -6.97
C ASN A 3 -6.67 -20.53 -5.99
N ALA A 4 -6.93 -19.32 -5.51
CA ALA A 4 -8.15 -19.02 -4.77
C ALA A 4 -9.14 -18.27 -5.68
N TYR A 5 -10.43 -18.45 -5.43
CA TYR A 5 -11.49 -17.69 -6.09
C TYR A 5 -12.04 -16.66 -5.12
N GLY A 6 -11.96 -15.39 -5.49
CA GLY A 6 -12.51 -14.28 -4.72
C GLY A 6 -13.31 -13.36 -5.63
N LYS A 7 -14.36 -12.75 -5.08
CA LYS A 7 -15.05 -11.65 -5.75
C LYS A 7 -14.26 -10.38 -5.57
N VAL A 8 -13.69 -9.85 -6.64
CA VAL A 8 -12.96 -8.57 -6.66
C VAL A 8 -13.64 -7.64 -7.63
N PHE A 9 -13.98 -6.42 -7.20
CA PHE A 9 -14.73 -5.45 -8.02
C PHE A 9 -16.11 -5.98 -8.50
N GLY A 10 -16.65 -7.00 -7.82
CA GLY A 10 -17.88 -7.69 -8.22
C GLY A 10 -17.70 -8.80 -9.25
N TRP A 11 -16.47 -9.12 -9.64
CA TRP A 11 -16.14 -10.18 -10.62
C TRP A 11 -15.47 -11.35 -9.90
N ASP A 12 -15.76 -12.57 -10.34
CA ASP A 12 -15.01 -13.75 -9.90
C ASP A 12 -13.65 -13.74 -10.61
N VAL A 13 -12.57 -13.62 -9.84
CA VAL A 13 -11.21 -13.52 -10.36
C VAL A 13 -10.36 -14.65 -9.78
N PRO A 14 -9.62 -15.41 -10.63
CA PRO A 14 -8.62 -16.34 -10.13
C PRO A 14 -7.43 -15.56 -9.58
N ILE A 15 -7.09 -15.78 -8.31
CA ILE A 15 -5.98 -15.10 -7.64
C ILE A 15 -4.90 -16.14 -7.36
N ASN A 16 -3.69 -15.86 -7.85
CA ASN A 16 -2.52 -16.64 -7.46
C ASN A 16 -2.11 -16.26 -6.03
N ILE A 17 -2.02 -17.25 -5.15
CA ILE A 17 -1.71 -17.09 -3.73
C ILE A 17 -0.36 -17.71 -3.36
N ASP A 18 0.52 -17.99 -4.33
CA ASP A 18 1.79 -18.69 -4.09
C ASP A 18 2.66 -18.06 -2.98
N ASP A 19 2.48 -16.76 -2.67
CA ASP A 19 3.16 -16.03 -1.59
C ASP A 19 2.20 -15.43 -0.52
N MET A 20 0.96 -15.92 -0.40
CA MET A 20 -0.06 -15.34 0.47
C MET A 20 -0.93 -16.42 1.13
N ASP A 21 -1.09 -16.36 2.46
CA ASP A 21 -2.05 -17.22 3.16
C ASP A 21 -3.50 -16.77 2.92
N GLU A 22 -4.46 -17.67 3.17
CA GLU A 22 -5.89 -17.42 2.91
C GLU A 22 -6.48 -16.25 3.72
N LEU A 23 -6.00 -16.02 4.96
CA LEU A 23 -6.48 -14.91 5.79
C LEU A 23 -5.96 -13.57 5.26
N SER A 24 -4.69 -13.52 4.89
CA SER A 24 -4.07 -12.36 4.24
C SER A 24 -4.78 -12.05 2.91
N LEU A 25 -5.11 -13.07 2.12
CA LEU A 25 -5.91 -12.91 0.90
C LEU A 25 -7.29 -12.33 1.19
N ALA A 26 -8.01 -12.89 2.17
CA ALA A 26 -9.34 -12.40 2.53
C ALA A 26 -9.31 -10.92 2.95
N GLY A 27 -8.28 -10.52 3.70
CA GLY A 27 -8.06 -9.11 4.07
C GLY A 27 -7.84 -8.21 2.85
N VAL A 28 -6.98 -8.62 1.91
CA VAL A 28 -6.72 -7.88 0.67
C VAL A 28 -7.99 -7.75 -0.17
N VAL A 29 -8.74 -8.84 -0.35
CA VAL A 29 -9.99 -8.85 -1.12
C VAL A 29 -11.05 -7.95 -0.47
N SER A 30 -11.19 -7.98 0.86
CA SER A 30 -12.11 -7.08 1.58
C SER A 30 -11.76 -5.63 1.34
N PHE A 31 -10.49 -5.26 1.55
CA PHE A 31 -10.01 -3.90 1.36
C PHE A 31 -10.25 -3.38 -0.07
N VAL A 32 -9.90 -4.19 -1.08
CA VAL A 32 -10.10 -3.82 -2.48
C VAL A 32 -11.58 -3.60 -2.80
N ASN A 33 -12.47 -4.42 -2.25
CA ASN A 33 -13.91 -4.28 -2.45
C ASN A 33 -14.50 -3.08 -1.72
N GLU A 34 -14.03 -2.77 -0.51
CA GLU A 34 -14.43 -1.56 0.23
C GLU A 34 -14.05 -0.31 -0.56
N GLN A 35 -12.80 -0.23 -1.03
CA GLN A 35 -12.33 0.88 -1.87
C GLN A 35 -13.11 1.02 -3.17
N TRP A 36 -13.54 -0.10 -3.74
CA TRP A 36 -14.40 -0.11 -4.91
C TRP A 36 -15.80 0.43 -4.63
N GLN A 37 -16.43 0.04 -3.51
CA GLN A 37 -17.75 0.57 -3.15
C GLN A 37 -17.67 2.07 -2.89
N GLU A 38 -16.65 2.54 -2.16
CA GLU A 38 -16.42 3.97 -1.98
C GLU A 38 -16.26 4.70 -3.31
N THR A 39 -15.40 4.19 -4.20
CA THR A 39 -15.16 4.80 -5.51
C THR A 39 -16.43 4.84 -6.35
N LYS A 40 -17.26 3.79 -6.29
CA LYS A 40 -18.56 3.74 -6.96
C LYS A 40 -19.53 4.77 -6.40
N GLU A 41 -19.59 4.93 -5.09
CA GLU A 41 -20.44 5.93 -4.42
C GLU A 41 -19.97 7.38 -4.68
N GLU A 42 -18.66 7.61 -4.78
CA GLU A 42 -18.08 8.90 -5.17
C GLU A 42 -18.32 9.25 -6.65
N ASN A 43 -18.52 8.22 -7.50
CA ASN A 43 -18.62 8.36 -8.95
C ASN A 43 -19.94 7.79 -9.50
N LYS A 44 -21.07 8.03 -8.82
CA LYS A 44 -22.40 7.49 -9.20
C LYS A 44 -22.82 7.76 -10.64
N GLN A 45 -22.32 8.84 -11.24
CA GLN A 45 -22.56 9.21 -12.63
C GLN A 45 -21.84 8.31 -13.64
N VAL A 46 -20.82 7.56 -13.22
CA VAL A 46 -20.05 6.64 -14.06
C VAL A 46 -20.70 5.27 -14.01
N VAL A 47 -21.47 4.95 -15.05
CA VAL A 47 -22.18 3.65 -15.18
C VAL A 47 -21.22 2.50 -15.54
N ASP A 48 -20.09 2.84 -16.17
CA ASP A 48 -19.09 1.88 -16.62
C ASP A 48 -18.26 1.33 -15.45
N THR A 49 -18.51 0.08 -15.11
CA THR A 49 -17.83 -0.63 -14.02
C THR A 49 -16.34 -0.80 -14.28
N GLN A 50 -15.89 -0.92 -15.52
CA GLN A 50 -14.44 -1.00 -15.80
C GLN A 50 -13.75 0.32 -15.49
N LYS A 51 -14.40 1.45 -15.75
CA LYS A 51 -13.88 2.77 -15.37
C LYS A 51 -13.81 2.93 -13.85
N ILE A 52 -14.83 2.48 -13.11
CA ILE A 52 -14.77 2.46 -11.64
C ILE A 52 -13.60 1.58 -11.16
N ALA A 53 -13.27 0.49 -11.86
CA ALA A 53 -12.19 -0.42 -11.46
C ALA A 53 -10.84 0.26 -11.62
N ALA A 54 -10.65 0.92 -12.76
CA ALA A 54 -9.45 1.70 -13.03
C ALA A 54 -9.29 2.83 -12.01
N LEU A 55 -10.36 3.56 -11.68
CA LEU A 55 -10.33 4.62 -10.67
C LEU A 55 -9.97 4.07 -9.29
N THR A 56 -10.54 2.93 -8.91
CA THR A 56 -10.24 2.27 -7.64
C THR A 56 -8.78 1.85 -7.57
N ALA A 57 -8.24 1.25 -8.64
CA ALA A 57 -6.84 0.86 -8.73
C ALA A 57 -5.89 2.06 -8.62
N ILE A 58 -6.23 3.19 -9.26
CA ILE A 58 -5.46 4.45 -9.16
C ILE A 58 -5.49 5.00 -7.72
N LYS A 59 -6.65 4.97 -7.04
CA LYS A 59 -6.80 5.41 -5.65
C LYS A 59 -5.89 4.60 -4.72
N ILE A 60 -5.93 3.28 -4.83
CA ILE A 60 -5.07 2.35 -4.06
C ILE A 60 -3.59 2.61 -4.37
N ALA A 61 -3.20 2.70 -5.64
CA ALA A 61 -1.81 2.94 -6.03
C ALA A 61 -1.26 4.27 -5.48
N LYS A 62 -2.08 5.33 -5.50
CA LYS A 62 -1.74 6.63 -4.93
C LYS A 62 -1.47 6.54 -3.43
N GLU A 63 -2.27 5.78 -2.69
CA GLU A 63 -2.08 5.57 -1.25
C GLU A 63 -0.81 4.78 -0.95
N LEU A 64 -0.54 3.71 -1.72
CA LEU A 64 0.71 2.95 -1.61
C LEU A 64 1.94 3.83 -1.89
N LEU A 65 1.88 4.70 -2.90
CA LEU A 65 2.97 5.64 -3.19
C LEU A 65 3.18 6.67 -2.07
N LYS A 66 2.09 7.15 -1.45
CA LYS A 66 2.19 8.02 -0.27
C LYS A 66 2.86 7.29 0.90
N LEU A 67 2.45 6.05 1.19
CA LEU A 67 3.05 5.24 2.25
C LEU A 67 4.54 4.99 2.00
N LYS A 68 4.91 4.68 0.75
CA LYS A 68 6.32 4.54 0.34
C LYS A 68 7.10 5.83 0.58
N GLY A 69 6.55 6.99 0.20
CA GLY A 69 7.18 8.29 0.44
C GLY A 69 7.35 8.60 1.93
N LEU A 70 6.35 8.26 2.76
CA LEU A 70 6.46 8.41 4.22
C LEU A 70 7.55 7.50 4.81
N GLN A 71 7.66 6.26 4.34
CA GLN A 71 8.72 5.34 4.76
C GLN A 71 10.11 5.88 4.41
N THR A 72 10.32 6.38 3.19
CA THR A 72 11.58 7.02 2.77
C THR A 72 11.92 8.19 3.69
N ASN A 73 10.95 9.08 3.94
CA ASN A 73 11.16 10.24 4.82
C ASN A 73 11.53 9.85 6.26
N ILE A 74 10.92 8.77 6.80
CA ILE A 74 11.26 8.25 8.12
C ILE A 74 12.69 7.70 8.13
N SER A 75 13.05 6.89 7.12
CA SER A 75 14.40 6.33 6.97
C SER A 75 15.47 7.43 6.91
N ASP A 76 15.26 8.45 6.07
CA ASP A 76 16.18 9.57 5.90
C ASP A 76 16.36 10.37 7.20
N ASN A 77 15.30 10.51 8.00
CA ASN A 77 15.35 11.20 9.29
C ASN A 77 16.19 10.42 10.32
N TYR A 78 16.03 9.10 10.39
CA TYR A 78 16.84 8.26 11.25
C TYR A 78 18.30 8.21 10.81
N GLU A 79 18.57 8.13 9.50
CA GLU A 79 19.94 8.19 8.98
C GLU A 79 20.63 9.50 9.35
N ARG A 80 19.93 10.63 9.25
CA ARG A 80 20.45 11.94 9.67
C ARG A 80 20.77 11.98 11.16
N LYS A 81 19.86 11.51 12.01
CA LYS A 81 20.10 11.45 13.46
C LYS A 81 21.28 10.54 13.82
N ILE A 82 21.44 9.41 13.14
CA ILE A 82 22.58 8.51 13.35
C ILE A 82 23.89 9.23 12.97
N LYS A 83 23.93 9.94 11.84
CA LYS A 83 25.09 10.74 11.42
C LYS A 83 25.43 11.85 12.43
N GLU A 84 24.43 12.54 12.95
CA GLU A 84 24.62 13.56 14.00
C GLU A 84 25.17 12.96 15.30
N LEU A 85 24.66 11.80 15.72
CA LEU A 85 25.17 11.09 16.89
C LEU A 85 26.61 10.60 16.70
N ILE A 86 26.97 10.06 15.52
CA ILE A 86 28.35 9.70 15.20
C ILE A 86 29.27 10.93 15.26
N LYS A 87 28.85 12.05 14.66
CA LYS A 87 29.63 13.30 14.72
C LYS A 87 29.87 13.77 16.16
N GLN A 88 28.87 13.66 17.03
CA GLN A 88 29.02 14.00 18.46
C GLN A 88 29.99 13.07 19.18
N LEU A 89 30.04 11.78 18.82
CA LEU A 89 31.02 10.84 19.37
C LEU A 89 32.45 11.20 18.90
N ASP A 90 32.64 11.46 17.61
CA ASP A 90 33.94 11.82 17.04
C ASP A 90 34.47 13.14 17.65
N GLU A 91 33.60 14.14 17.85
CA GLU A 91 33.98 15.42 18.49
C GLU A 91 34.37 15.25 19.96
N ALA A 92 33.75 14.31 20.67
CA ALA A 92 34.08 13.98 22.05
C ALA A 92 35.43 13.24 22.18
N GLU A 93 35.77 12.37 21.23
CA GLU A 93 37.08 11.69 21.17
C GLU A 93 38.24 12.65 20.86
N ILE A 94 38.03 13.69 20.05
CA ILE A 94 39.07 14.67 19.69
C ILE A 94 39.36 15.67 20.83
N SER A 95 38.44 15.79 21.80
CA SER A 95 38.50 16.78 22.88
C SER A 95 39.04 16.24 24.22
N GLY A 96 39.44 14.96 24.28
CA GLY A 96 40.03 14.29 25.45
C GLY A 96 41.52 13.99 25.25
#